data_AF-A0A979G9P1-F1
#
_entry.id   AF-A0A979G9P1-F1
#
_cell.length_a   1.000
_cell.length_b   1.000
_cell.length_c   1.000
_cell.angle_alpha   90.00
_cell.angle_beta   90.00
_cell.angle_gamma   90.00
#
_symmetry.space_group_name_H-M   'P 1'
#
loop_
_entity.id
_entity.type
_entity.pdbx_description
1 polymer ?
#
loop_
_entity_poly.entity_id
_entity_poly.type
_entity_poly.pdbx_seq_one_letter_code
_entity_poly.pdbx_strand_id
1 'polypeptide(L)' 'MSWNYSVIKRKSESGAYEYGLHEVFYNEKGEINFWTIDSLVPVCPSEEGLKHELQLMLKALKEETIVYDEL' A
#
# COMPACT_ATOMS: atom_id res chain seq x y z
N MET A 1 -7.32 14.22 5.58
CA MET A 1 -5.95 13.68 5.63
C MET A 1 -5.97 12.33 6.30
N SER A 2 -5.34 11.31 5.71
CA SER A 2 -5.34 9.94 6.25
C SER A 2 -4.20 9.09 5.69
N TRP A 3 -3.66 8.20 6.52
CA TRP A 3 -2.86 7.06 6.07
C TRP A 3 -3.78 5.88 5.76
N ASN A 4 -3.50 5.17 4.68
CA ASN A 4 -4.20 3.93 4.34
C ASN A 4 -3.27 2.98 3.56
N TYR A 5 -3.62 1.70 3.49
CA TYR A 5 -2.92 0.76 2.62
C TYR A 5 -3.39 0.90 1.18
N SER A 6 -2.46 0.81 0.23
CA SER A 6 -2.79 0.76 -1.19
C SER A 6 -1.80 -0.14 -1.92
N VAL A 7 -2.28 -0.78 -3.00
CA VAL A 7 -1.40 -1.56 -3.87
C VAL A 7 -0.71 -0.60 -4.82
N ILE A 8 0.62 -0.64 -4.82
CA ILE A 8 1.45 0.06 -5.80
C ILE A 8 2.12 -1.00 -6.68
N LYS A 9 2.10 -0.78 -8.01
CA LYS A 9 2.84 -1.61 -8.95
C LYS A 9 3.95 -0.83 -9.64
N ARG A 10 5.07 -1.48 -9.88
CA ARG A 10 6.21 -0.92 -10.65
C ARG A 10 6.75 -1.96 -11.63
N LYS A 11 7.41 -1.50 -12.70
CA LYS A 11 8.13 -2.42 -13.59
C LYS A 11 9.43 -2.87 -12.93
N SER A 12 9.68 -4.18 -12.92
CA SER A 12 10.98 -4.75 -12.56
C SER A 12 11.98 -4.62 -13.71
N GLU A 13 13.23 -4.98 -13.46
CA GLU A 13 14.29 -4.99 -14.48
C GLU A 13 13.96 -5.88 -15.68
N SER A 14 13.14 -6.93 -15.48
CA SER A 14 12.66 -7.80 -16.56
C SER A 14 11.51 -7.21 -17.39
N GLY A 15 11.00 -6.03 -17.00
CA GLY A 15 9.85 -5.38 -17.62
C GLY A 15 8.48 -5.90 -17.15
N ALA A 16 8.44 -6.95 -16.31
CA ALA A 16 7.22 -7.43 -15.66
C ALA A 16 6.80 -6.50 -14.51
N TYR A 17 5.52 -6.50 -14.15
CA TYR A 17 5.04 -5.74 -12.98
C TYR A 17 5.28 -6.53 -11.69
N GLU A 18 5.82 -5.83 -10.70
CA GLU A 18 5.82 -6.22 -9.28
C GLU A 18 4.76 -5.40 -8.55
N TYR A 19 4.10 -6.03 -7.57
CA TYR A 19 3.03 -5.44 -6.79
C TYR A 19 3.41 -5.48 -5.32
N GLY A 20 3.24 -4.36 -4.62
CA GLY A 20 3.49 -4.23 -3.19
C GLY A 20 2.32 -3.54 -2.50
N LEU A 21 2.12 -3.84 -1.21
CA LEU A 21 1.27 -3.05 -0.34
C LEU A 21 2.13 -1.99 0.35
N HIS A 22 1.70 -0.73 0.28
CA HIS A 22 2.41 0.41 0.85
C HIS A 22 1.49 1.21 1.76
N GLU A 23 2.05 1.92 2.73
CA GLU A 23 1.31 2.98 3.41
C GLU A 23 1.30 4.20 2.48
N VAL A 24 0.12 4.74 2.23
CA VAL A 24 -0.08 5.90 1.37
C VAL A 24 -0.82 6.98 2.16
N PHE A 25 -0.26 8.18 2.14
CA PHE A 25 -0.82 9.34 2.78
C PHE A 25 -1.60 10.18 1.77
N TYR A 26 -2.88 10.39 2.06
CA TYR A 26 -3.79 11.18 1.25
C TYR A 26 -4.04 12.55 1.88
N ASN A 27 -3.95 13.61 1.07
CA ASN A 27 -4.23 14.98 1.50
C ASN A 27 -5.76 15.23 1.66
N GLU A 28 -6.15 16.47 1.97
CA GLU A 28 -7.59 16.81 2.17
C GLU A 28 -8.44 16.67 0.91
N LYS A 29 -7.83 16.72 -0.29
CA LYS A 29 -8.49 16.52 -1.57
C LYS A 29 -8.55 15.04 -1.98
N GLY A 30 -7.96 14.15 -1.19
CA GLY A 30 -7.84 12.72 -1.51
C GLY A 30 -6.73 12.41 -2.51
N GLU A 31 -5.81 13.35 -2.76
CA GLU A 31 -4.65 13.11 -3.63
C GLU A 31 -3.50 12.51 -2.80
N ILE A 32 -2.64 11.72 -3.46
CA ILE A 32 -1.48 11.10 -2.83
C ILE A 32 -0.40 12.16 -2.62
N ASN A 33 0.11 12.24 -1.38
CA ASN A 33 1.19 13.16 -1.02
C ASN A 33 2.49 12.42 -0.67
N PHE A 34 2.41 11.29 0.04
CA PHE A 34 3.58 10.49 0.46
C PHE A 34 3.23 9.00 0.46
N TRP A 35 4.24 8.15 0.29
CA TRP A 35 4.11 6.70 0.44
C TRP A 35 5.41 6.08 0.95
N THR A 36 5.33 4.86 1.49
CA THR A 36 6.53 4.08 1.85
C THR A 36 7.23 3.57 0.60
N ILE A 37 8.56 3.69 0.52
CA ILE A 37 9.32 3.21 -0.65
C ILE A 37 9.26 1.69 -0.75
N ASP A 38 9.42 1.00 0.38
CA ASP A 38 9.36 -0.45 0.47
C ASP A 38 7.93 -0.91 0.77
N SER A 39 7.58 -2.07 0.22
CA SER A 39 6.33 -2.74 0.54
C SER A 39 6.36 -3.26 1.98
N LEU A 40 5.21 -3.24 2.64
CA LEU A 40 5.09 -3.60 4.04
C LEU A 40 5.22 -5.10 4.28
N VAL A 41 5.89 -5.43 5.39
CA VAL A 41 5.75 -6.72 6.09
C VAL A 41 5.05 -6.40 7.41
N PRO A 42 3.82 -6.91 7.64
CA PRO A 42 3.05 -6.53 8.83
C PRO A 42 3.72 -7.06 10.10
N VAL A 43 3.87 -6.18 11.08
CA VAL A 43 4.39 -6.51 12.41
C VAL A 43 3.47 -5.92 13.46
N CYS A 44 2.94 -6.76 14.34
CA CYS A 44 2.03 -6.36 15.41
C CYS A 44 2.41 -7.02 16.74
N PRO A 45 2.06 -6.40 17.89
CA PRO A 45 2.39 -6.93 19.21
C PRO A 45 1.51 -8.12 19.65
N SER A 46 0.48 -8.48 18.88
CA SER A 46 -0.38 -9.63 19.15
C SER A 46 -0.88 -10.29 17.86
N GLU A 47 -1.33 -11.55 17.98
CA GLU A 47 -1.93 -12.30 16.88
C GLU A 47 -3.24 -11.64 16.40
N GLU A 48 -4.08 -11.16 17.32
CA GLU A 48 -5.31 -10.45 16.99
C GLU A 48 -5.03 -9.15 16.25
N GLY A 49 -4.00 -8.41 16.68
CA GLY A 49 -3.55 -7.20 16.00
C GLY A 49 -3.07 -7.50 14.59
N LEU A 50 -2.26 -8.56 14.43
CA LEU A 50 -1.79 -9.00 13.12
C LEU A 50 -2.94 -9.42 12.20
N LYS A 51 -3.95 -10.13 12.72
CA LYS A 51 -5.15 -10.50 11.95
C LYS A 51 -5.92 -9.27 11.50
N HIS A 52 -6.10 -8.29 12.37
CA HIS A 52 -6.77 -7.03 12.02
C HIS A 52 -5.99 -6.26 10.96
N GLU A 53 -4.68 -6.15 11.12
CA GLU A 53 -3.77 -5.52 10.16
C GLU A 53 -3.87 -6.17 8.78
N LEU A 54 -3.80 -7.50 8.73
CA LEU A 54 -3.97 -8.26 7.48
C LEU A 54 -5.34 -8.04 6.84
N GLN A 55 -6.42 -7.87 7.61
CA GLN A 55 -7.75 -7.56 7.07
C GLN A 55 -7.78 -6.18 6.39
N LEU A 56 -7.12 -5.17 6.97
CA LEU A 56 -6.99 -3.84 6.36
C LEU A 56 -6.16 -3.91 5.07
N MET A 57 -5.04 -4.62 5.10
CA MET A 57 -4.20 -4.87 3.91
C MET A 57 -4.96 -5.61 2.80
N LEU A 58 -5.74 -6.64 3.15
CA LEU A 58 -6.58 -7.36 2.19
C LEU A 58 -7.68 -6.48 1.59
N LYS A 59 -8.20 -5.50 2.33
CA LYS A 59 -9.17 -4.54 1.81
C LYS A 59 -8.55 -3.69 0.70
N ALA A 60 -7.29 -3.27 0.85
CA ALA A 60 -6.59 -2.47 -0.14
C ALA A 60 -6.45 -3.18 -1.51
N LEU A 61 -6.43 -4.52 -1.53
CA LEU A 61 -6.41 -5.30 -2.78
C LEU A 61 -7.69 -5.14 -3.64
N LYS A 62 -8.77 -4.59 -3.06
CA LYS A 62 -10.03 -4.34 -3.75
C LYS A 62 -10.14 -2.92 -4.29
N GLU A 63 -9.22 -2.05 -3.90
CA GLU A 63 -9.15 -0.67 -4.35
C GLU A 63 -8.30 -0.57 -5.63
N GLU A 64 -8.27 0.63 -6.23
CA GLU A 64 -7.48 0.87 -7.43
C GLU A 64 -5.97 0.68 -7.16
N THR A 65 -5.29 0.01 -8.09
CA THR A 65 -3.83 -0.17 -8.03
C THR A 65 -3.12 1.02 -8.62
N ILE A 66 -2.27 1.65 -7.81
CA ILE A 66 -1.46 2.81 -8.18
C ILE A 66 -0.27 2.38 -9.04
N VAL A 67 0.04 3.13 -10.09
CA VAL A 67 1.23 2.93 -10.92
C VAL A 67 2.36 3.80 -10.37
N TYR A 68 3.47 3.20 -9.95
CA TYR A 68 4.60 3.93 -9.34
C TYR A 68 5.16 5.02 -10.26
N ASP A 69 5.20 4.79 -11.57
CA ASP A 69 5.71 5.74 -12.56
C ASP A 69 4.80 6.96 -12.77
N GLU A 70 3.59 6.96 -12.18
CA GLU A 70 2.59 8.04 -12.25
C GLU A 70 2.51 8.85 -10.93
N LEU A 71 3.36 8.53 -9.94
CA LEU A 71 3.44 9.20 -8.63
C LEU A 71 4.48 10.33 -8.59
#